data_AF-A0A9D5KGN9-F1
#
_entry.id   AF-A0A9D5KGN9-F1
#
_cell.length_a   1.000
_cell.length_b   1.000
_cell.length_c   1.000
_cell.angle_alpha   90.00
_cell.angle_beta   90.00
_cell.angle_gamma   90.00
#
_symmetry.space_group_name_H-M   'P 1'
#
loop_
_entity.id
_entity.type
_entity.pdbx_description
1 polymer ?
#
loop_
_entity_poly.entity_id
_entity_poly.type
_entity_poly.pdbx_seq_one_letter_code
_entity_poly.pdbx_strand_id
1 'polypeptide(L)'
;MQRHAALRGSLFKVLHLAGSGEYLHALGTGHVQAFAVSGLESFEYIWNIGYPLFAIHLCVAGWLVFRSGYVPKVLGVLLVIAGAGYLIDSIGKYLSADYNLEISAYTFLGEPLLLIWLWKLFYLGCRFIGWFLLCILTAGIGFLWLMPYGHTSFALFHEDLKAKQAEVQA
;
A
#
# COMPACT_ATOMS: atom_id res chain seq x y z
N MET A 1 12.05 23.38 25.70
CA MET A 1 11.98 22.51 24.50
C MET A 1 13.18 21.57 24.29
N GLN A 2 14.13 21.39 25.24
CA GLN A 2 15.30 20.50 25.05
C GLN A 2 15.18 19.09 25.68
N ARG A 3 14.20 18.83 26.56
CA ARG A 3 14.01 17.52 27.20
C ARG A 3 13.48 16.43 26.24
N HIS A 4 12.69 16.77 25.23
CA HIS A 4 12.12 15.77 24.30
C HIS A 4 13.11 15.24 23.26
N ALA A 5 14.19 15.97 22.97
CA ALA A 5 15.25 15.51 22.07
C ALA A 5 16.22 14.54 22.76
N ALA A 6 16.54 14.79 24.04
CA ALA A 6 17.39 13.91 24.84
C ALA A 6 16.74 12.53 25.10
N LEU A 7 15.42 12.49 25.33
CA LEU A 7 14.68 11.25 25.59
C LEU A 7 14.65 10.30 24.39
N ARG A 8 14.60 10.83 23.15
CA ARG A 8 14.65 10.01 21.94
C ARG A 8 16.01 9.34 21.75
N GLY A 9 17.10 10.04 22.06
CA GLY A 9 18.45 9.50 22.01
C GLY A 9 18.71 8.45 23.10
N SER A 10 18.14 8.61 24.30
CA SER A 10 18.25 7.62 25.37
C SER A 10 17.40 6.37 25.10
N LEU A 11 16.20 6.51 24.52
CA LEU A 11 15.37 5.35 24.13
C LEU A 11 16.00 4.53 23.02
N PHE A 12 16.58 5.18 21.99
CA PHE A 12 17.30 4.48 20.93
C PHE A 12 18.53 3.75 21.46
N LYS A 13 19.24 4.34 22.43
CA LYS A 13 20.35 3.67 23.12
C LYS A 13 19.87 2.48 23.94
N VAL A 14 18.78 2.59 24.69
CA VAL A 14 18.20 1.46 25.45
C VAL A 14 17.72 0.35 24.51
N LEU A 15 17.11 0.70 23.38
CA LEU A 15 16.66 -0.27 22.38
C LEU A 15 17.83 -0.98 21.69
N HIS A 16 18.88 -0.24 21.34
CA HIS A 16 20.10 -0.79 20.75
C HIS A 16 20.89 -1.64 21.75
N LEU A 17 20.92 -1.24 23.02
CA LEU A 17 21.56 -1.95 24.13
C LEU A 17 20.77 -3.20 24.53
N ALA A 18 19.44 -3.21 24.39
CA ALA A 18 18.59 -4.40 24.59
C ALA A 18 18.76 -5.42 23.45
N GLY A 19 19.23 -4.99 22.27
CA GLY A 19 19.56 -5.87 21.14
C GLY A 19 20.93 -6.54 21.23
N SER A 20 21.79 -6.17 22.19
CA SER A 20 23.07 -6.87 22.40
C SER A 20 22.85 -8.12 23.24
N GLY A 21 23.24 -9.29 22.71
CA GLY A 21 22.98 -10.62 23.28
C GLY A 21 23.52 -10.87 24.70
N GLU A 22 24.31 -9.96 25.26
CA GLU A 22 24.82 -10.01 26.63
C GLU A 22 23.73 -9.84 27.70
N TYR A 23 22.60 -9.18 27.40
CA TYR A 23 21.51 -8.98 28.37
C TYR A 23 20.50 -10.14 28.40
N LEU A 24 20.43 -10.98 27.36
CA LEU A 24 19.55 -12.16 27.33
C LEU A 24 19.88 -13.16 28.44
N HIS A 25 21.14 -13.21 28.85
CA HIS A 25 21.63 -14.09 29.91
C HIS A 25 21.48 -13.48 31.33
N ALA A 26 21.38 -12.15 31.43
CA ALA A 26 21.31 -11.40 32.69
C ALA A 26 19.87 -11.05 33.13
N LEU A 27 18.93 -10.92 32.18
CA LEU A 27 17.55 -10.50 32.45
C LEU A 27 16.60 -11.66 32.83
N GLY A 28 16.98 -12.91 32.60
CA GLY A 28 16.09 -14.07 32.80
C GLY A 28 14.93 -14.06 31.80
N THR A 29 14.41 -15.25 31.46
CA THR A 29 13.40 -15.43 30.40
C THR A 29 12.12 -14.60 30.62
N GLY A 30 11.77 -14.29 31.87
CA GLY A 30 10.59 -13.47 32.22
C GLY A 30 10.69 -11.99 31.80
N HIS A 31 11.87 -11.36 31.89
CA HIS A 31 12.01 -9.95 31.52
C HIS A 31 12.13 -9.76 30.00
N VAL A 32 12.70 -10.75 29.29
CA VAL A 32 12.73 -10.76 27.82
C VAL A 32 11.30 -10.84 27.26
N GLN A 33 10.45 -11.67 27.87
CA GLN A 33 9.04 -11.77 27.50
C GLN A 33 8.28 -10.47 27.78
N ALA A 34 8.48 -9.84 28.94
CA ALA A 34 7.85 -8.55 29.27
C ALA A 34 8.28 -7.43 28.29
N PHE A 35 9.56 -7.40 27.91
CA PHE A 35 10.07 -6.46 26.92
C PHE A 35 9.48 -6.71 25.52
N ALA A 36 9.37 -7.97 25.10
CA ALA A 36 8.72 -8.33 23.84
C ALA A 36 7.25 -7.91 23.81
N VAL A 37 6.48 -8.17 24.87
CA VAL A 37 5.06 -7.79 24.97
C VAL A 37 4.88 -6.28 24.93
N SER A 38 5.66 -5.51 25.69
CA SER A 38 5.62 -4.03 25.64
C SER A 38 5.98 -3.45 24.27
N GLY A 39 6.89 -4.10 23.53
CA GLY A 39 7.19 -3.76 22.14
C GLY A 39 6.00 -3.99 21.20
N LEU A 40 5.28 -5.10 21.37
CA LEU A 40 4.07 -5.41 20.61
C LEU A 40 2.94 -4.40 20.91
N GLU A 41 2.72 -4.03 22.17
CA GLU A 41 1.75 -3.00 22.55
C GLU A 41 2.10 -1.63 21.95
N SER A 42 3.39 -1.26 21.97
CA SER A 42 3.85 -0.01 21.35
C SER A 42 3.67 -0.03 19.84
N PHE A 43 3.91 -1.17 19.20
CA PHE A 43 3.66 -1.36 17.78
C PHE A 43 2.17 -1.26 17.46
N GLU A 44 1.30 -1.93 18.21
CA GLU A 44 -0.15 -1.88 18.04
C GLU A 44 -0.68 -0.46 18.23
N TYR A 45 -0.14 0.30 19.19
CA TYR A 45 -0.48 1.70 19.40
C TYR A 45 -0.13 2.57 18.18
N ILE A 46 1.10 2.45 17.64
CA ILE A 46 1.52 3.16 16.43
C ILE A 46 0.63 2.78 15.24
N TRP A 47 0.32 1.49 15.13
CA TRP A 47 -0.48 0.93 14.06
C TRP A 47 -1.94 1.43 14.10
N ASN A 48 -2.54 1.52 15.30
CA ASN A 48 -3.85 2.11 15.52
C ASN A 48 -3.91 3.61 15.16
N ILE A 49 -2.82 4.36 15.35
CA ILE A 49 -2.72 5.74 14.89
C ILE A 49 -2.54 5.82 13.36
N GLY A 50 -1.86 4.84 12.76
CA GLY A 50 -1.59 4.78 11.33
C GLY A 50 -2.83 4.45 10.48
N TYR A 51 -3.70 3.56 10.97
CA TYR A 51 -4.87 3.09 10.23
C TYR A 51 -5.80 4.20 9.71
N PRO A 52 -6.21 5.21 10.52
CA PRO A 52 -7.05 6.31 10.04
C PRO A 52 -6.40 7.13 8.92
N LEU A 53 -5.09 7.40 9.03
CA LEU A 53 -4.35 8.17 8.04
C LEU A 53 -4.22 7.39 6.72
N PHE A 54 -3.97 6.10 6.81
CA PHE A 54 -3.91 5.20 5.67
C PHE A 54 -5.29 5.03 5.00
N ALA A 55 -6.36 4.93 5.78
CA ALA A 55 -7.74 4.89 5.30
C ALA A 55 -8.10 6.12 4.45
N ILE A 56 -7.78 7.32 4.96
CA ILE A 56 -7.98 8.57 4.22
C ILE A 56 -7.16 8.57 2.94
N HIS A 57 -5.90 8.13 3.00
CA HIS A 57 -5.05 8.01 1.83
C HIS A 57 -5.66 7.09 0.75
N LEU A 58 -6.18 5.92 1.12
CA LEU A 58 -6.85 4.99 0.21
C LEU A 58 -8.12 5.59 -0.41
N CYS A 59 -8.93 6.31 0.36
CA CYS A 59 -10.10 7.02 -0.15
C CYS A 59 -9.71 8.09 -1.19
N VAL A 60 -8.68 8.89 -0.91
CA VAL A 60 -8.17 9.90 -1.84
C VAL A 60 -7.57 9.25 -3.08
N ALA A 61 -6.77 8.19 -2.92
CA ALA A 61 -6.19 7.45 -4.04
C ALA A 61 -7.29 6.82 -4.92
N GLY A 62 -8.33 6.23 -4.31
CA GLY A 62 -9.47 5.67 -5.02
C GLY A 62 -10.23 6.74 -5.80
N TRP A 63 -10.47 7.90 -5.19
CA TRP A 63 -11.07 9.06 -5.86
C TRP A 63 -10.22 9.57 -7.04
N LEU A 64 -8.90 9.64 -6.89
CA LEU A 64 -7.99 10.01 -7.98
C LEU A 64 -8.01 8.99 -9.13
N VAL A 65 -8.12 7.70 -8.80
CA VAL A 65 -8.29 6.62 -9.78
C VAL A 65 -9.56 6.81 -10.62
N PHE A 66 -10.67 7.21 -10.01
CA PHE A 66 -11.89 7.54 -10.77
C PHE A 66 -11.71 8.70 -11.74
N ARG A 67 -10.89 9.69 -11.36
CA ARG A 67 -10.64 10.90 -12.15
C ARG A 67 -9.61 10.68 -13.26
N SER A 68 -8.67 9.74 -13.10
CA SER A 68 -7.53 9.59 -14.01
C SER A 68 -7.91 9.05 -15.39
N GLY A 69 -9.00 8.30 -15.52
CA GLY A 69 -9.47 7.75 -16.80
C GLY A 69 -8.57 6.65 -17.41
N TYR A 70 -7.39 6.39 -16.83
CA TYR A 70 -6.44 5.35 -17.28
C TYR A 70 -6.65 4.00 -16.59
N VAL A 71 -7.23 4.01 -15.39
CA VAL A 71 -7.41 2.83 -14.53
C VAL A 71 -8.91 2.47 -14.49
N PRO A 72 -9.30 1.18 -14.54
CA PRO A 72 -10.71 0.80 -14.51
C PRO A 72 -11.39 1.32 -13.24
N LYS A 73 -12.51 2.03 -13.43
CA LYS A 73 -13.29 2.68 -12.36
C LYS A 73 -13.68 1.72 -11.24
N VAL A 74 -13.88 0.44 -11.55
CA VAL A 74 -14.20 -0.62 -10.58
C VAL A 74 -13.12 -0.74 -9.50
N LEU A 75 -11.83 -0.63 -9.87
CA LEU A 75 -10.74 -0.64 -8.88
C LEU A 75 -10.78 0.59 -8.00
N GLY A 76 -11.17 1.75 -8.54
CA GLY A 76 -11.40 2.96 -7.76
C GLY A 76 -12.51 2.77 -6.72
N VAL A 77 -13.66 2.18 -7.12
CA VAL A 77 -14.77 1.86 -6.19
C VAL A 77 -14.27 0.96 -5.07
N LEU A 78 -13.60 -0.14 -5.42
CA LEU A 78 -13.12 -1.13 -4.47
C LEU A 78 -12.10 -0.52 -3.48
N LEU A 79 -11.22 0.37 -3.95
CA LEU A 79 -10.24 1.03 -3.09
C LEU A 79 -10.89 2.02 -2.12
N VAL A 80 -11.94 2.74 -2.55
CA VAL A 80 -12.73 3.60 -1.65
C VAL A 80 -13.48 2.76 -0.62
N ILE A 81 -14.04 1.61 -1.01
CA ILE A 81 -14.68 0.67 -0.07
C ILE A 81 -13.67 0.12 0.94
N ALA A 82 -12.46 -0.24 0.48
CA ALA A 82 -11.36 -0.67 1.35
C ALA A 82 -11.00 0.41 2.38
N GLY A 83 -10.77 1.65 1.91
CA GLY A 83 -10.48 2.79 2.78
C GLY A 83 -11.61 3.11 3.77
N ALA A 84 -12.86 3.02 3.34
CA ALA A 84 -14.01 3.20 4.22
C ALA A 84 -14.08 2.12 5.32
N GLY A 85 -13.79 0.85 4.97
CA GLY A 85 -13.72 -0.23 5.95
C GLY A 85 -12.66 0.02 7.03
N TYR A 86 -11.47 0.49 6.65
CA TYR A 86 -10.44 0.87 7.62
C TYR A 86 -10.84 2.06 8.50
N LEU A 87 -11.56 3.04 7.94
CA LEU A 87 -12.05 4.18 8.70
C LEU A 87 -13.09 3.75 9.73
N ILE A 88 -14.02 2.87 9.34
CA ILE A 88 -15.06 2.33 10.22
C ILE A 88 -14.44 1.49 11.33
N ASP A 89 -13.47 0.63 11.03
CA ASP A 89 -12.77 -0.16 12.06
C ASP A 89 -12.01 0.71 13.04
N SER A 90 -11.38 1.78 12.54
CA SER A 90 -10.67 2.74 13.39
C SER A 90 -11.63 3.47 14.33
N ILE A 91 -12.76 3.95 13.81
CA ILE A 91 -13.79 4.64 14.58
C ILE A 91 -14.45 3.68 15.58
N GLY A 92 -14.75 2.45 15.16
CA GLY A 92 -15.34 1.40 15.97
C GLY A 92 -14.51 1.05 17.20
N LYS A 93 -13.18 0.91 17.02
CA LYS A 93 -12.22 0.67 18.12
C LYS A 93 -12.14 1.84 19.11
N TYR A 94 -12.37 3.08 18.65
CA TYR A 94 -12.41 4.26 19.53
C TYR A 94 -13.74 4.44 20.28
N LEU A 95 -14.86 4.01 19.69
CA LEU A 95 -16.21 4.17 20.27
C LEU A 95 -16.62 3.01 21.18
N SER A 96 -16.17 1.79 20.91
CA SER A 96 -16.55 0.59 21.66
C SER A 96 -15.35 -0.33 21.91
N ALA A 97 -15.09 -0.64 23.18
CA ALA A 97 -14.03 -1.58 23.58
C ALA A 97 -14.31 -3.04 23.14
N ASP A 98 -15.59 -3.39 22.87
CA ASP A 98 -16.02 -4.72 22.42
C ASP A 98 -16.15 -4.85 20.88
N TYR A 99 -15.57 -3.92 20.12
CA TYR A 99 -15.61 -3.97 18.65
C TYR A 99 -14.75 -5.12 18.12
N ASN A 100 -15.39 -6.25 17.83
CA ASN A 100 -14.74 -7.47 17.31
C ASN A 100 -14.96 -7.68 15.80
N LEU A 101 -15.67 -6.77 15.13
CA LEU A 101 -16.04 -6.91 13.72
C LEU A 101 -15.00 -6.18 12.84
N GLU A 102 -13.97 -6.86 12.36
CA GLU A 102 -12.98 -6.27 11.45
C GLU A 102 -13.54 -6.18 10.02
N ILE A 103 -14.27 -5.11 9.71
CA ILE A 103 -14.86 -4.86 8.39
C ILE A 103 -13.76 -4.73 7.33
N SER A 104 -12.60 -4.18 7.71
CA SER A 104 -11.42 -4.07 6.85
C SER A 104 -10.92 -5.41 6.32
N ALA A 105 -11.09 -6.51 7.07
CA ALA A 105 -10.66 -7.85 6.63
C ALA A 105 -11.38 -8.31 5.35
N TYR A 106 -12.62 -7.86 5.16
CA TYR A 106 -13.43 -8.18 3.98
C TYR A 106 -13.29 -7.14 2.87
N THR A 107 -13.06 -5.88 3.22
CA THR A 107 -12.94 -4.78 2.25
C THR A 107 -11.51 -4.59 1.72
N PHE A 108 -10.49 -5.18 2.36
CA PHE A 108 -9.07 -5.11 1.97
C PHE A 108 -8.80 -5.57 0.54
N LEU A 109 -9.65 -6.41 -0.03
CA LEU A 109 -9.48 -7.00 -1.38
C LEU A 109 -9.22 -5.97 -2.50
N GLY A 110 -9.62 -4.70 -2.32
CA GLY A 110 -9.33 -3.64 -3.28
C GLY A 110 -7.82 -3.36 -3.48
N GLU A 111 -7.01 -3.49 -2.43
CA GLU A 111 -5.57 -3.17 -2.46
C GLU A 111 -4.71 -4.17 -3.24
N PRO A 112 -4.75 -5.49 -2.95
CA PRO A 112 -3.98 -6.47 -3.71
C PRO A 112 -4.42 -6.51 -5.17
N LEU A 113 -5.72 -6.28 -5.44
CA LEU A 113 -6.23 -6.24 -6.80
C LEU A 113 -5.70 -5.03 -7.57
N LEU A 114 -5.58 -3.86 -6.94
CA LEU A 114 -4.93 -2.69 -7.53
C LEU A 114 -3.45 -2.98 -7.81
N LEU A 115 -2.73 -3.56 -6.85
CA LEU A 115 -1.31 -3.91 -7.01
C LEU A 115 -1.10 -4.86 -8.19
N ILE A 116 -1.91 -5.91 -8.32
CA ILE A 116 -1.86 -6.84 -9.45
C ILE A 116 -2.12 -6.13 -10.78
N TRP A 117 -3.11 -5.23 -10.81
CA TRP A 117 -3.44 -4.48 -12.01
C TRP A 117 -2.31 -3.51 -12.41
N LEU A 118 -1.75 -2.79 -11.44
CA LEU A 118 -0.64 -1.86 -11.66
C LEU A 118 0.63 -2.61 -12.09
N TRP A 119 0.87 -3.80 -11.56
CA TRP A 119 1.98 -4.66 -11.98
C TRP A 119 1.85 -5.10 -13.44
N LYS A 120 0.63 -5.39 -13.91
CA LYS A 120 0.36 -5.68 -15.32
C LYS A 120 0.64 -4.46 -16.21
N LEU A 121 0.26 -3.26 -15.77
CA LEU A 121 0.57 -2.01 -16.46
C LEU A 121 2.08 -1.72 -16.47
N PHE A 122 2.76 -1.97 -15.36
CA PHE A 122 4.21 -1.83 -15.23
C PHE A 122 4.95 -2.77 -16.19
N TYR A 123 4.55 -4.04 -16.27
CA TYR A 123 5.11 -4.97 -17.25
C TYR A 123 4.91 -4.51 -18.70
N LEU A 124 3.74 -3.97 -19.02
CA LEU A 124 3.47 -3.41 -20.34
C LEU A 124 4.43 -2.24 -20.64
N GLY A 125 4.67 -1.38 -19.65
CA GLY A 125 5.67 -0.31 -19.70
C GLY A 125 7.11 -0.81 -19.89
N CYS A 126 7.53 -1.83 -19.13
CA CYS A 126 8.85 -2.45 -19.22
C CYS A 126 9.12 -3.05 -20.62
N ARG A 127 8.10 -3.54 -21.32
CA ARG A 127 8.25 -4.03 -22.70
C ARG A 127 8.73 -2.93 -23.64
N PHE A 128 8.35 -1.67 -23.39
CA PHE A 128 8.76 -0.53 -24.21
C PHE A 128 10.16 -0.01 -23.86
N ILE A 129 10.77 -0.41 -22.73
CA ILE A 129 12.09 0.09 -22.31
C ILE A 129 13.19 -0.26 -23.33
N GLY A 130 13.14 -1.47 -23.90
CA GLY A 130 14.09 -1.91 -24.92
C GLY A 130 13.90 -1.16 -26.24
N TRP A 131 12.65 -0.88 -26.62
CA TRP A 131 12.33 -0.07 -27.79
C TRP A 131 12.73 1.40 -27.60
N PHE A 132 12.57 1.94 -26.39
CA PHE A 132 13.01 3.29 -26.05
C PHE A 132 14.53 3.45 -26.20
N LEU A 133 15.31 2.46 -25.74
CA LEU A 133 16.76 2.44 -25.91
C LEU A 133 17.18 2.37 -27.39
N LEU A 134 16.47 1.56 -28.19
CA LEU A 134 16.65 1.51 -29.65
C LEU A 134 16.30 2.84 -30.33
N CYS A 135 15.27 3.55 -29.85
CA CYS A 135 14.89 4.87 -30.38
C CYS A 135 15.97 5.92 -30.11
N ILE A 136 16.62 5.89 -28.94
CA ILE A 136 17.75 6.77 -28.62
C ILE A 136 18.94 6.50 -29.55
N LEU A 137 19.24 5.22 -29.81
CA LEU A 137 20.35 4.83 -30.69
C LEU A 137 20.13 5.25 -32.16
N THR A 138 18.86 5.32 -32.60
CA THR A 138 18.47 5.66 -33.98
C THR A 138 18.21 7.16 -34.18
N ALA A 139 18.83 8.03 -33.37
CA ALA A 139 18.65 9.48 -33.38
C ALA A 139 17.17 9.93 -33.24
N GLY A 140 16.34 9.10 -32.60
CA GLY A 140 14.93 9.38 -32.32
C GLY A 140 13.95 9.00 -33.43
N ILE A 141 14.40 8.45 -34.57
CA ILE A 141 13.52 8.06 -35.68
C ILE A 141 12.52 6.97 -35.26
N GLY A 142 12.94 6.05 -34.38
CA GLY A 142 12.06 5.02 -33.84
C GLY A 142 10.86 5.56 -33.03
N PHE A 143 10.92 6.79 -32.51
CA PHE A 143 9.81 7.37 -31.74
C PHE A 143 8.54 7.59 -32.57
N LEU A 144 8.69 7.81 -33.88
CA LEU A 144 7.57 7.98 -34.80
C LEU A 144 6.68 6.73 -34.89
N TRP A 145 7.27 5.55 -34.70
CA TRP A 145 6.54 4.28 -34.68
C TRP A 145 6.18 3.83 -33.25
N LEU A 146 7.03 4.12 -32.28
CA LEU A 146 6.81 3.72 -30.89
C LEU A 146 5.60 4.44 -30.26
N MET A 147 5.39 5.71 -30.57
CA MET A 147 4.25 6.50 -30.06
C MET A 147 2.89 5.91 -30.47
N PRO A 148 2.58 5.73 -31.76
CA PRO A 148 1.29 5.15 -32.17
C PRO A 148 1.12 3.72 -31.69
N TYR A 149 2.21 2.92 -31.66
CA TYR A 149 2.17 1.54 -31.15
C TYR A 149 1.94 1.45 -29.63
N GLY A 150 2.49 2.39 -28.86
CA GLY A 150 2.22 2.53 -27.43
C GLY A 150 0.76 2.86 -27.18
N HIS A 151 0.25 3.90 -27.86
CA HIS A 151 -1.15 4.32 -27.72
C HIS A 151 -2.15 3.22 -28.10
N THR A 152 -1.90 2.48 -29.18
CA THR A 152 -2.78 1.36 -29.59
C THR A 152 -2.70 0.18 -28.63
N SER A 153 -1.53 -0.11 -28.06
CA SER A 153 -1.38 -1.17 -27.04
C SER A 153 -2.19 -0.85 -25.78
N PHE A 154 -2.21 0.42 -25.33
CA PHE A 154 -3.05 0.84 -24.20
C PHE A 154 -4.54 0.82 -24.55
N ALA A 155 -4.92 1.19 -25.77
CA ALA A 155 -6.31 1.15 -26.23
C ALA A 155 -6.84 -0.28 -26.34
N LEU A 156 -6.08 -1.20 -26.96
CA LEU A 156 -6.43 -2.61 -27.06
C LEU A 156 -6.52 -3.26 -25.68
N PHE A 157 -5.59 -2.95 -24.78
CA PHE A 157 -5.65 -3.43 -23.41
C PHE A 157 -6.94 -3.00 -22.70
N HIS A 158 -7.40 -1.77 -22.91
CA HIS A 158 -8.64 -1.28 -22.33
C HIS A 158 -9.88 -1.97 -22.92
N GLU A 159 -9.88 -2.23 -24.23
CA GLU A 159 -10.95 -2.97 -24.90
C GLU A 159 -10.98 -4.46 -24.47
N ASP A 160 -9.81 -5.09 -24.28
CA ASP A 160 -9.71 -6.45 -23.70
C ASP A 160 -10.28 -6.52 -22.28
N LEU A 161 -10.08 -5.48 -21.48
CA LEU A 161 -10.67 -5.40 -20.14
C LEU A 161 -12.20 -5.29 -20.20
N LYS A 162 -12.74 -4.48 -21.12
CA LYS A 162 -14.19 -4.38 -21.32
C LYS A 162 -14.80 -5.70 -21.81
N ALA A 163 -14.15 -6.37 -22.76
CA ALA A 163 -14.61 -7.65 -23.29
C ALA A 163 -14.69 -8.70 -22.18
N LYS A 164 -13.64 -8.80 -21.34
CA LYS A 164 -13.62 -9.70 -20.18
C LYS A 164 -14.69 -9.37 -19.12
N GLN A 165 -14.99 -8.09 -18.92
CA GLN A 165 -16.06 -7.68 -18.01
C GLN A 165 -17.44 -8.08 -18.53
N ALA A 166 -17.67 -7.95 -19.83
CA ALA A 166 -18.92 -8.37 -20.47
C ALA A 166 -19.12 -9.89 -20.40
N GLU A 167 -18.07 -10.68 -20.60
CA GLU A 167 -18.14 -12.16 -20.44
C GLU A 167 -18.47 -12.59 -19.01
N VAL A 168 -17.96 -11.89 -17.98
CA VAL A 168 -18.26 -12.21 -16.57
C VAL A 168 -19.71 -11.83 -16.19
N GLN A 169 -20.35 -10.96 -16.98
CA GLN A 169 -21.71 -10.46 -16.73
C GLN A 169 -22.80 -11.16 -17.58
N ALA A 170 -22.42 -12.02 -18.52
CA ALA A 170 -23.30 -12.78 -19.41
C ALA A 170 -23.51 -14.22 -18.91
#